data_AF-A0A2H4TKB4-F1
#
_entry.id   AF-A0A2H4TKB4-F1
#
_cell.length_a   1.000
_cell.length_b   1.000
_cell.length_c   1.000
_cell.angle_alpha   90.00
_cell.angle_beta   90.00
_cell.angle_gamma   90.00
#
_symmetry.space_group_name_H-M   'P 1'
#
loop_
_entity.id
_entity.type
_entity.pdbx_description
1 polymer ?
#
loop_
_entity_poly.entity_id
_entity_poly.type
_entity_poly.pdbx_seq_one_letter_code
_entity_poly.pdbx_strand_id
1 'polypeptide(L)'
;MLSLSSAWPALAATVSAEIPYQIFRDFAENKGQFTPGSTNISIYDKQGNLVGKLDKAPMADFSSATIATGSLPPGDHTLYSPQYVVTAKHVSGSDTMSFGYTKNTYTAVGTNNNSGLDIKTRRLSKLVTEVAPAEVSDVGAVSGAYQAGGRFTAFYRLGGGCSTSKIKMATLPRCTPMGDF
;
A
#
# COMPACT_ATOMS: atom_id res chain seq x y z
N MET A 1 13.16 32.53 -22.17
CA MET A 1 12.96 31.07 -22.31
C MET A 1 12.21 30.58 -21.09
N LEU A 2 10.92 30.21 -21.24
CA LEU A 2 10.23 29.44 -20.21
C LEU A 2 10.71 28.00 -20.33
N SER A 3 11.40 27.49 -19.30
CA SER A 3 11.68 26.06 -19.19
C SER A 3 10.43 25.38 -18.67
N LEU A 4 9.73 24.67 -19.54
CA LEU A 4 8.66 23.75 -19.15
C LEU A 4 9.36 22.50 -18.59
N SER A 5 9.66 22.49 -17.30
CA SER A 5 10.10 21.27 -16.63
C SER A 5 8.92 20.31 -16.61
N SER A 6 8.84 19.41 -17.58
CA SER A 6 7.97 18.25 -17.54
C SER A 6 8.47 17.34 -16.41
N ALA A 7 7.94 17.54 -15.20
CA ALA A 7 8.06 16.53 -14.17
C ALA A 7 7.34 15.29 -14.68
N TRP A 8 8.10 14.30 -15.15
CA TRP A 8 7.53 12.97 -15.39
C TRP A 8 6.95 12.50 -14.06
N PRO A 9 5.66 12.12 -14.01
CA PRO A 9 5.10 11.57 -12.79
C PRO A 9 5.93 10.36 -12.38
N ALA A 10 6.45 10.37 -11.16
CA ALA A 10 7.12 9.22 -10.59
C ALA A 10 6.10 8.07 -10.53
N LEU A 11 6.40 6.96 -11.21
CA LEU A 11 5.52 5.80 -11.27
C LEU A 11 5.65 5.01 -9.96
N ALA A 12 4.65 5.12 -9.10
CA ALA A 12 4.67 4.54 -7.76
C ALA A 12 4.08 3.11 -7.69
N ALA A 13 3.30 2.72 -8.68
CA ALA A 13 2.72 1.38 -8.80
C ALA A 13 2.77 0.90 -10.26
N THR A 14 3.67 -0.03 -10.57
CA THR A 14 3.74 -0.68 -11.88
C THR A 14 3.48 -2.17 -11.71
N VAL A 15 2.52 -2.71 -12.46
CA VAL A 15 2.18 -4.13 -12.42
C VAL A 15 2.33 -4.79 -13.79
N SER A 16 2.40 -6.12 -13.82
CA SER A 16 2.42 -6.86 -15.08
C SER A 16 1.11 -6.65 -15.84
N ALA A 17 1.21 -6.33 -17.12
CA ALA A 17 0.05 -6.23 -18.00
C ALA A 17 -0.51 -7.60 -18.44
N GLU A 18 0.20 -8.69 -18.16
CA GLU A 18 -0.20 -10.06 -18.50
C GLU A 18 -1.23 -10.63 -17.51
N ILE A 19 -1.24 -10.12 -16.26
CA ILE A 19 -2.20 -10.50 -15.22
C ILE A 19 -3.43 -9.58 -15.32
N PRO A 20 -4.68 -10.09 -15.17
CA PRO A 20 -5.86 -9.23 -15.11
C PRO A 20 -5.73 -8.17 -14.01
N TYR A 21 -5.93 -6.89 -14.35
CA TYR A 21 -5.65 -5.79 -13.42
C TYR A 21 -6.46 -5.87 -12.12
N GLN A 22 -7.68 -6.41 -12.20
CA GLN A 22 -8.55 -6.61 -11.03
C GLN A 22 -7.90 -7.49 -9.96
N ILE A 23 -7.00 -8.41 -10.32
CA ILE A 23 -6.26 -9.23 -9.35
C ILE A 23 -5.44 -8.36 -8.39
N PHE A 24 -4.78 -7.31 -8.88
CA PHE A 24 -3.99 -6.41 -8.03
C PHE A 24 -4.88 -5.55 -7.13
N ARG A 25 -6.07 -5.17 -7.61
CA ARG A 25 -7.06 -4.43 -6.83
C ARG A 25 -7.67 -5.28 -5.73
N ASP A 26 -8.14 -6.48 -6.08
CA ASP A 26 -8.71 -7.41 -5.11
C ASP A 26 -7.68 -7.82 -4.06
N PHE A 27 -6.42 -8.02 -4.46
CA PHE A 27 -5.30 -8.23 -3.54
C PHE A 27 -5.14 -7.06 -2.55
N ALA A 28 -5.12 -5.82 -3.06
CA ALA A 28 -4.90 -4.63 -2.23
C ALA A 28 -6.08 -4.31 -1.30
N GLU A 29 -7.30 -4.67 -1.70
CA GLU A 29 -8.54 -4.41 -0.95
C GLU A 29 -9.02 -5.63 -0.12
N ASN A 30 -8.24 -6.72 -0.08
CA ASN A 30 -8.61 -7.99 0.55
C ASN A 30 -9.97 -8.57 0.08
N LYS A 31 -10.25 -8.47 -1.23
CA LYS A 31 -11.49 -8.92 -1.85
C LYS A 31 -11.31 -10.20 -2.68
N GLY A 32 -12.42 -10.78 -3.11
CA GLY A 32 -12.44 -11.98 -3.94
C GLY A 32 -11.72 -13.15 -3.26
N GLN A 33 -10.74 -13.73 -3.93
CA GLN A 33 -9.92 -14.83 -3.39
C GLN A 33 -8.84 -14.38 -2.39
N PHE A 34 -8.70 -13.07 -2.14
CA PHE A 34 -7.67 -12.48 -1.28
C PHE A 34 -8.19 -12.04 0.09
N THR A 35 -9.23 -12.71 0.58
CA THR A 35 -9.70 -12.51 1.95
C THR A 35 -8.60 -12.91 2.95
N PRO A 36 -8.44 -12.21 4.09
CA PRO A 36 -7.39 -12.51 5.05
C PRO A 36 -7.46 -13.96 5.53
N GLY A 37 -6.30 -14.59 5.67
CA GLY A 37 -6.18 -16.01 6.03
C GLY A 37 -6.30 -17.00 4.87
N SER A 38 -6.72 -16.57 3.68
CA SER A 38 -6.71 -17.42 2.49
C SER A 38 -5.29 -17.92 2.17
N THR A 39 -5.14 -19.20 1.84
CA THR A 39 -3.84 -19.81 1.53
C THR A 39 -3.84 -20.36 0.12
N ASN A 40 -2.64 -20.62 -0.42
CA ASN A 40 -2.49 -21.39 -1.65
C ASN A 40 -3.18 -20.76 -2.88
N ILE A 41 -3.20 -19.43 -2.97
CA ILE A 41 -3.93 -18.70 -4.00
C ILE A 41 -3.16 -18.76 -5.33
N SER A 42 -3.76 -19.38 -6.35
CA SER A 42 -3.20 -19.44 -7.70
C SER A 42 -3.47 -18.15 -8.47
N ILE A 43 -2.45 -17.66 -9.17
CA ILE A 43 -2.53 -16.47 -10.02
C ILE A 43 -2.39 -16.90 -11.48
N TYR A 44 -3.34 -16.49 -12.31
CA TYR A 44 -3.39 -16.80 -13.73
C TYR A 44 -3.20 -15.54 -14.57
N ASP A 45 -2.61 -15.69 -15.75
CA ASP A 45 -2.55 -14.64 -16.76
C ASP A 45 -3.92 -14.48 -17.47
N LYS A 46 -4.01 -13.49 -18.35
CA LYS A 46 -5.21 -13.21 -19.16
C LYS A 46 -5.57 -14.34 -20.14
N GLN A 47 -4.65 -15.28 -20.40
CA GLN A 47 -4.85 -16.44 -21.27
C GLN A 47 -5.26 -17.69 -20.48
N GLY A 48 -5.29 -17.60 -19.14
CA GLY A 48 -5.65 -18.71 -18.25
C GLY A 48 -4.47 -19.61 -17.86
N ASN A 49 -3.23 -19.26 -18.19
CA ASN A 49 -2.06 -20.02 -17.76
C ASN A 49 -1.67 -19.66 -16.33
N LEU A 50 -1.20 -20.64 -15.58
CA LEU A 50 -0.71 -20.41 -14.20
C LEU A 50 0.60 -19.61 -14.23
N VAL A 51 0.60 -18.44 -13.59
CA VAL A 51 1.77 -17.56 -13.45
C VAL A 51 2.53 -17.86 -12.16
N GLY A 52 1.81 -18.18 -11.09
CA GLY A 52 2.40 -18.45 -9.80
C GLY A 52 1.37 -18.71 -8.71
N LYS A 53 1.85 -18.89 -7.48
CA LYS A 53 1.01 -19.21 -6.33
C LYS A 53 1.48 -18.44 -5.10
N LEU A 54 0.54 -17.85 -4.37
CA LEU A 54 0.78 -17.28 -3.05
C LEU A 54 0.64 -18.41 -2.01
N ASP A 55 1.75 -19.10 -1.74
CA ASP A 55 1.79 -20.31 -0.90
C ASP A 55 2.74 -20.22 0.30
N LYS A 56 3.44 -19.10 0.47
CA LYS A 56 4.45 -18.92 1.53
C LYS A 56 3.91 -18.44 2.86
N ALA A 57 2.73 -17.84 2.85
CA ALA A 57 2.01 -17.36 4.02
C ALA A 57 0.51 -17.23 3.70
N PRO A 58 -0.37 -17.32 4.71
CA PRO A 58 -1.76 -16.88 4.56
C PRO A 58 -1.83 -15.41 4.11
N MET A 59 -2.90 -15.06 3.41
CA MET A 59 -3.15 -13.70 2.98
C MET A 59 -3.22 -12.76 4.19
N ALA A 60 -2.45 -11.67 4.13
CA ALA A 60 -2.41 -10.68 5.20
C ALA A 60 -3.68 -9.82 5.22
N ASP A 61 -4.03 -9.33 6.41
CA ASP A 61 -5.05 -8.30 6.59
C ASP A 61 -4.43 -6.91 6.41
N PHE A 62 -4.84 -6.20 5.36
CA PHE A 62 -4.37 -4.86 5.03
C PHE A 62 -5.26 -3.73 5.56
N SER A 63 -6.28 -4.04 6.36
CA SER A 63 -7.25 -3.06 6.87
C SER A 63 -6.62 -1.95 7.73
N SER A 64 -5.44 -2.19 8.30
CA SER A 64 -4.64 -1.20 9.04
C SER A 64 -4.11 -0.06 8.15
N ALA A 65 -4.05 -0.24 6.83
CA ALA A 65 -3.71 0.83 5.89
C ALA A 65 -4.93 1.69 5.55
N THR A 66 -4.71 2.98 5.33
CA THR A 66 -5.80 3.92 5.06
C THR A 66 -6.49 3.64 3.72
N ILE A 67 -7.82 3.50 3.73
CA ILE A 67 -8.64 3.32 2.51
C ILE A 67 -8.89 4.65 1.78
N ALA A 68 -8.74 5.78 2.48
CA ALA A 68 -8.79 7.13 1.93
C ALA A 68 -8.00 8.09 2.82
N THR A 69 -7.45 9.16 2.23
CA THR A 69 -6.58 10.12 2.94
C THR A 69 -6.84 11.56 2.49
N GLY A 70 -8.11 11.91 2.27
CA GLY A 70 -8.50 13.22 1.77
C GLY A 70 -7.90 13.49 0.39
N SER A 71 -7.05 14.51 0.27
CA SER A 71 -6.38 14.88 -0.99
C SER A 71 -5.16 14.00 -1.31
N LEU A 72 -4.72 13.16 -0.38
CA LEU A 72 -3.61 12.22 -0.58
C LEU A 72 -4.11 10.87 -1.13
N PRO A 73 -3.28 10.14 -1.90
CA PRO A 73 -3.61 8.79 -2.36
C PRO A 73 -3.83 7.78 -1.21
N PRO A 74 -4.73 6.79 -1.38
CA PRO A 74 -4.95 5.77 -0.36
C PRO A 74 -3.69 4.94 -0.10
N GLY A 75 -3.60 4.35 1.09
CA GLY A 75 -2.44 3.60 1.55
C GLY A 75 -1.24 4.46 2.00
N ASP A 76 -1.36 5.79 2.04
CA ASP A 76 -0.27 6.68 2.48
C ASP A 76 0.07 6.57 3.97
N HIS A 77 -0.88 6.10 4.80
CA HIS A 77 -0.66 5.93 6.23
C HIS A 77 -1.07 4.51 6.67
N THR A 78 -0.36 3.98 7.66
CA THR A 78 -0.65 2.67 8.28
C THR A 78 -0.80 2.83 9.78
N LEU A 79 -1.89 2.32 10.35
CA LEU A 79 -2.14 2.28 11.78
C LEU A 79 -1.25 1.21 12.43
N TYR A 80 -0.45 1.59 13.42
CA TYR A 80 0.42 0.66 14.17
C TYR A 80 0.16 0.69 15.69
N SER A 81 -0.68 1.62 16.13
CA SER A 81 -1.24 1.69 17.49
C SER A 81 -2.65 2.28 17.38
N PRO A 82 -3.59 2.00 18.31
CA PRO A 82 -4.98 2.46 18.17
C PRO A 82 -5.17 3.97 17.93
N GLN A 83 -4.18 4.81 18.28
CA GLN A 83 -4.23 6.26 18.05
C GLN A 83 -3.10 6.81 17.17
N TYR A 84 -2.25 5.96 16.60
CA TYR A 84 -1.07 6.41 15.86
C TYR A 84 -0.89 5.70 14.52
N VAL A 85 -0.57 6.50 13.52
CA VAL A 85 -0.24 6.05 12.17
C VAL A 85 1.20 6.38 11.84
N VAL A 86 1.80 5.60 10.93
CA VAL A 86 3.13 5.83 10.38
C VAL A 86 3.03 6.16 8.88
N THR A 87 3.91 7.02 8.41
CA THR A 87 4.07 7.38 6.99
C THR A 87 5.49 7.91 6.72
N ALA A 88 5.87 8.10 5.47
CA ALA A 88 7.11 8.78 5.11
C ALA A 88 7.06 10.26 5.55
N LYS A 89 8.19 10.83 5.95
CA LYS A 89 8.24 12.19 6.51
C LYS A 89 7.81 13.24 5.48
N HIS A 90 8.20 13.05 4.22
CA HIS A 90 7.85 13.97 3.12
C HIS A 90 6.37 13.99 2.74
N VAL A 91 5.58 12.96 3.08
CA VAL A 91 4.15 12.87 2.74
C VAL A 91 3.37 13.91 3.54
N SER A 92 2.78 14.90 2.87
CA SER A 92 2.02 15.97 3.51
C SER A 92 0.92 16.48 2.57
N GLY A 93 -0.11 17.12 3.10
CA GLY A 93 -1.22 17.67 2.29
C GLY A 93 -2.61 17.21 2.70
N SER A 94 -2.75 16.34 3.72
CA SER A 94 -4.04 16.01 4.31
C SER A 94 -3.91 15.73 5.81
N ASP A 95 -4.87 16.22 6.59
CA ASP A 95 -5.03 15.90 8.01
C ASP A 95 -6.13 14.85 8.24
N THR A 96 -6.85 14.44 7.19
CA THR A 96 -7.93 13.47 7.27
C THR A 96 -7.53 12.14 6.64
N MET A 97 -7.98 11.06 7.27
CA MET A 97 -7.78 9.70 6.76
C MET A 97 -8.87 8.76 7.26
N SER A 98 -9.12 7.68 6.53
CA SER A 98 -10.21 6.74 6.83
C SER A 98 -9.72 5.30 6.88
N PHE A 99 -10.36 4.48 7.71
CA PHE A 99 -10.07 3.05 7.89
C PHE A 99 -11.31 2.18 7.67
N GLY A 100 -11.13 1.00 7.07
CA GLY A 100 -12.21 0.09 6.71
C GLY A 100 -13.08 0.61 5.56
N TYR A 101 -13.82 1.69 5.78
CA TYR A 101 -14.64 2.37 4.77
C TYR A 101 -14.31 3.85 4.70
N THR A 102 -14.50 4.45 3.52
CA THR A 102 -14.17 5.85 3.24
C THR A 102 -14.86 6.85 4.17
N LYS A 103 -16.04 6.51 4.69
CA LYS A 103 -16.84 7.32 5.63
C LYS A 103 -16.33 7.34 7.08
N ASN A 104 -15.46 6.40 7.46
CA ASN A 104 -14.96 6.27 8.83
C ASN A 104 -13.70 7.11 9.00
N THR A 105 -13.89 8.43 9.10
CA THR A 105 -12.80 9.41 9.01
C THR A 105 -12.25 9.81 10.38
N TYR A 106 -10.92 9.93 10.44
CA TYR A 106 -10.13 10.38 11.57
C TYR A 106 -9.32 11.62 11.19
N THR A 107 -9.03 12.47 12.17
CA THR A 107 -8.25 13.68 11.99
C THR A 107 -6.93 13.56 12.74
N ALA A 108 -5.82 13.88 12.07
CA ALA A 108 -4.52 14.00 12.70
C ALA A 108 -4.43 15.30 13.52
N VAL A 109 -3.99 15.18 14.77
CA VAL A 109 -3.89 16.29 15.74
C VAL A 109 -2.46 16.55 16.22
N GLY A 110 -1.50 15.76 15.74
CA GLY A 110 -0.09 15.91 16.07
C GLY A 110 0.80 15.10 15.15
N THR A 111 2.05 15.53 15.00
CA THR A 111 3.05 14.87 14.15
C THR A 111 4.38 14.79 14.89
N ASN A 112 5.00 13.60 14.86
CA ASN A 112 6.34 13.37 15.39
C ASN A 112 7.27 12.96 14.23
N ASN A 113 8.16 13.86 13.85
CA ASN A 113 9.10 13.64 12.75
C ASN A 113 10.39 13.01 13.26
N ASN A 114 10.88 11.96 12.58
CA ASN A 114 12.23 11.49 12.83
C ASN A 114 13.25 12.53 12.32
N SER A 115 14.27 12.84 13.13
CA SER A 115 15.28 13.85 12.83
C SER A 115 16.24 13.43 11.71
N GLY A 116 16.57 12.15 11.61
CA GLY A 116 17.56 11.62 10.66
C GLY A 116 17.00 10.81 9.50
N LEU A 117 15.77 10.31 9.61
CA LEU A 117 15.16 9.41 8.62
C LEU A 117 13.91 10.03 7.97
N ASP A 118 13.56 9.56 6.77
CA ASP A 118 12.33 9.93 6.07
C ASP A 118 11.13 9.11 6.58
N ILE A 119 10.86 9.21 7.88
CA ILE A 119 9.72 8.57 8.54
C ILE A 119 9.15 9.50 9.61
N LYS A 120 7.83 9.46 9.77
CA LYS A 120 7.13 10.18 10.83
C LYS A 120 5.93 9.39 11.33
N THR A 121 5.49 9.73 12.53
CA THR A 121 4.23 9.23 13.07
C THR A 121 3.26 10.38 13.29
N ARG A 122 1.96 10.09 13.20
CA ARG A 122 0.90 11.08 13.42
C ARG A 122 -0.09 10.57 14.45
N ARG A 123 -0.49 11.44 15.37
CA ARG A 123 -1.48 11.17 16.40
C ARG A 123 -2.87 11.51 15.88
N LEU A 124 -3.82 10.60 16.06
CA LEU A 124 -5.22 10.80 15.68
C LEU A 124 -6.04 11.40 16.83
N SER A 125 -7.12 12.11 16.50
CA SER A 125 -8.03 12.73 17.46
C SER A 125 -8.78 11.72 18.34
N LYS A 126 -9.00 10.50 17.83
CA LYS A 126 -9.71 9.40 18.49
C LYS A 126 -8.99 8.07 18.28
N LEU A 127 -9.32 7.08 19.11
CA LEU A 127 -8.92 5.70 18.89
C LEU A 127 -9.66 5.15 17.67
N VAL A 128 -8.95 4.44 16.80
CA VAL A 128 -9.54 3.74 15.65
C VAL A 128 -10.25 2.48 16.13
N THR A 129 -11.48 2.28 15.68
CA THR A 129 -12.34 1.16 16.13
C THR A 129 -12.68 0.15 15.05
N GLU A 130 -12.55 0.51 13.77
CA GLU A 130 -13.00 -0.34 12.66
C GLU A 130 -11.99 -1.42 12.27
N VAL A 131 -10.71 -1.20 12.59
CA VAL A 131 -9.60 -2.05 12.15
C VAL A 131 -8.60 -2.22 13.28
N ALA A 132 -7.90 -3.35 13.28
CA ALA A 132 -6.79 -3.57 14.19
C ALA A 132 -5.53 -2.86 13.69
N PRO A 133 -4.68 -2.32 14.58
CA PRO A 133 -3.35 -1.84 14.18
C PRO A 133 -2.47 -2.98 13.66
N ALA A 134 -1.60 -2.67 12.70
CA ALA A 134 -0.57 -3.61 12.24
C ALA A 134 0.47 -3.86 13.35
N GLU A 135 0.90 -5.11 13.46
CA GLU A 135 2.06 -5.46 14.29
C GLU A 135 3.36 -4.96 13.64
N VAL A 136 4.18 -4.27 14.43
CA VAL A 136 5.50 -3.80 13.99
C VAL A 136 6.53 -4.87 14.27
N SER A 137 7.45 -5.09 13.34
CA SER A 137 8.52 -6.08 13.52
C SER A 137 9.36 -5.79 14.76
N ASP A 138 9.61 -6.84 15.55
CA ASP A 138 10.48 -6.90 16.71
C ASP A 138 11.98 -6.78 16.38
N VAL A 139 12.36 -6.99 15.12
CA VAL A 139 13.77 -7.02 14.67
C VAL A 139 14.36 -5.61 14.55
N GLY A 140 13.59 -4.64 14.09
CA GLY A 140 14.09 -3.29 13.80
C GLY A 140 15.08 -3.23 12.64
N ALA A 141 15.98 -2.25 12.68
CA ALA A 141 16.94 -1.96 11.60
C ALA A 141 18.24 -2.79 11.74
N VAL A 142 18.13 -4.10 11.52
CA VAL A 142 19.27 -5.03 11.56
C VAL A 142 19.73 -5.39 10.14
N SER A 143 21.03 -5.20 9.88
CA SER A 143 21.64 -5.53 8.59
C SER A 143 21.45 -7.00 8.26
N GLY A 144 20.96 -7.30 7.05
CA GLY A 144 20.76 -8.66 6.57
C GLY A 144 19.50 -9.38 7.08
N ALA A 145 18.78 -8.82 8.06
CA ALA A 145 17.67 -9.55 8.70
C ALA A 145 16.47 -9.85 7.77
N TYR A 146 16.33 -9.09 6.69
CA TYR A 146 15.24 -9.22 5.70
C TYR A 146 15.72 -9.80 4.36
N GLN A 147 16.87 -10.48 4.33
CA GLN A 147 17.40 -11.14 3.12
C GLN A 147 16.68 -12.45 2.80
N ALA A 148 16.78 -12.87 1.53
CA ALA A 148 16.24 -14.13 1.05
C ALA A 148 16.86 -15.33 1.79
N GLY A 149 16.05 -16.35 2.08
CA GLY A 149 16.47 -17.51 2.88
C GLY A 149 16.55 -17.27 4.39
N GLY A 150 16.16 -16.08 4.87
CA GLY A 150 16.10 -15.73 6.29
C GLY A 150 14.74 -16.04 6.96
N ARG A 151 14.47 -15.35 8.08
CA ARG A 151 13.25 -15.50 8.90
C ARG A 151 11.96 -15.18 8.13
N PHE A 152 11.99 -14.19 7.23
CA PHE A 152 10.82 -13.71 6.51
C PHE A 152 10.72 -14.38 5.14
N THR A 153 9.64 -15.15 4.92
CA THR A 153 9.46 -16.00 3.74
C THR A 153 8.62 -15.36 2.63
N ALA A 154 7.93 -14.25 2.92
CA ALA A 154 7.10 -13.51 1.99
C ALA A 154 7.07 -12.02 2.35
N PHE A 155 6.91 -11.17 1.33
CA PHE A 155 6.78 -9.72 1.49
C PHE A 155 5.65 -9.23 0.59
N TYR A 156 4.68 -8.53 1.17
CA TYR A 156 3.56 -7.94 0.45
C TYR A 156 3.57 -6.43 0.58
N ARG A 157 2.97 -5.73 -0.40
CA ARG A 157 2.80 -4.28 -0.39
C ARG A 157 1.46 -3.87 -1.00
N LEU A 158 0.97 -2.72 -0.58
CA LEU A 158 -0.12 -1.99 -1.22
C LEU A 158 0.22 -0.49 -1.29
N GLY A 159 -0.57 0.26 -2.07
CA GLY A 159 -0.44 1.72 -2.17
C GLY A 159 -1.24 2.27 -3.34
N GLY A 160 -1.75 3.49 -3.20
CA GLY A 160 -2.66 4.14 -4.14
C GLY A 160 -2.03 5.18 -5.07
N GLY A 161 -0.70 5.26 -5.14
CA GLY A 161 0.00 6.19 -6.02
C GLY A 161 -0.29 5.93 -7.52
N CYS A 162 0.21 6.80 -8.40
CA CYS A 162 -0.02 6.66 -9.84
C CYS A 162 0.30 5.22 -10.31
N SER A 163 -0.72 4.59 -10.89
CA SER A 163 -0.70 3.20 -11.29
C SER A 163 -0.61 3.05 -12.80
N THR A 164 0.23 2.11 -13.26
CA THR A 164 0.40 1.75 -14.67
C THR A 164 0.63 0.25 -14.83
N SER A 165 0.32 -0.30 -16.00
CA SER A 165 0.64 -1.68 -16.36
C SER A 165 1.76 -1.71 -17.40
N LYS A 166 2.76 -2.59 -17.25
CA LYS A 166 3.85 -2.78 -18.22
C LYS A 166 3.73 -4.12 -18.95
N ILE A 167 3.86 -4.09 -20.27
CA ILE A 167 4.11 -5.27 -21.10
C ILE A 167 5.63 -5.42 -21.24
N LYS A 168 6.12 -6.66 -21.23
CA LYS A 168 7.55 -7.05 -21.26
C LYS A 168 8.40 -6.37 -22.35
N MET A 169 7.78 -5.71 -23.35
CA MET A 169 8.43 -5.07 -24.51
C MET A 169 7.83 -3.71 -24.94
N ALA A 170 7.05 -3.00 -24.11
CA ALA A 170 6.40 -1.74 -24.55
C ALA A 170 6.45 -0.58 -23.55
N THR A 171 6.40 0.63 -24.11
CA THR A 171 6.33 1.94 -23.43
C THR A 171 5.17 2.01 -22.43
N LEU A 172 5.43 2.65 -21.29
CA LEU A 172 4.48 2.82 -20.20
C LEU A 172 3.21 3.59 -20.62
N PRO A 173 2.00 3.05 -20.41
CA PRO A 173 0.76 3.81 -20.56
C PRO A 173 0.63 4.92 -19.51
N ARG A 174 -0.23 5.92 -19.79
CA ARG A 174 -0.48 7.09 -18.93
C ARG A 174 -1.05 6.67 -17.56
N CYS A 175 -0.68 7.40 -16.50
CA CYS A 175 -1.21 7.22 -15.13
C CYS A 175 -2.73 7.09 -15.13
N THR A 176 -3.26 6.01 -14.54
CA THR A 176 -4.69 5.85 -14.28
C THR A 176 -4.96 6.14 -12.80
N PRO A 177 -5.77 7.15 -12.45
CA PRO A 177 -6.21 7.37 -11.07
C PRO A 177 -7.09 6.21 -10.61
N MET A 178 -6.92 5.77 -9.35
CA MET A 178 -7.74 4.70 -8.73
C MET A 178 -9.22 5.11 -8.51
N GLY A 179 -9.60 6.36 -8.83
CA GLY A 179 -10.94 6.92 -8.59
C GLY A 179 -11.86 7.01 -9.82
N ASP A 180 -11.37 6.70 -11.02
CA ASP A 180 -12.11 6.95 -12.27
C ASP A 180 -12.56 5.65 -12.94
N PHE A 181 -13.40 4.84 -12.29
CA PHE A 181 -14.32 3.86 -12.92
C PHE A 181 -15.48 3.51 -11.98
#